data_AF-A0A355G5J4-F1
#
_entry.id   AF-A0A355G5J4-F1
#
_cell.length_a   1.000
_cell.length_b   1.000
_cell.length_c   1.000
_cell.angle_alpha   90.00
_cell.angle_beta   90.00
_cell.angle_gamma   90.00
#
_symmetry.space_group_name_H-M   'P 1'
#
loop_
_entity.id
_entity.type
_entity.pdbx_description
1 polymer ?
#
loop_
_entity_poly.entity_id
_entity_poly.type
_entity_poly.pdbx_seq_one_letter_code
_entity_poly.pdbx_strand_id
1 'polypeptide(L)'
;GVQRDLLPIVEGTTVQTRSGSVKTDYMLFIAAGAFHRTKPSDLMPELQGRFPIRVELQELTRDDFLRILTEPTSSITMQYQALLDTEGVKIKFEQDGLEELAKIAFEVNQTTQNIGARRL
;
A
#
# COMPACT_ATOMS: atom_id res chain seq x y z
N GLY A 1 3.31 25.65 0.99
CA GLY A 1 4.73 25.34 0.72
C GLY A 1 4.81 24.12 -0.15
N VAL A 2 4.82 22.94 0.45
CA VAL A 2 5.08 21.63 -0.20
C VAL A 2 4.41 21.44 -1.57
N GLN A 3 3.11 21.70 -1.72
CA GLN A 3 2.42 21.54 -3.00
C GLN A 3 3.03 22.41 -4.13
N ARG A 4 3.44 23.64 -3.82
CA ARG A 4 4.12 24.53 -4.78
C ARG A 4 5.50 24.02 -5.14
N ASP A 5 6.21 23.44 -4.17
CA ASP A 5 7.56 22.91 -4.38
C ASP A 5 7.53 21.63 -5.22
N LEU A 6 6.46 20.82 -5.10
CA LEU A 6 6.26 19.61 -5.89
C LEU A 6 5.76 19.90 -7.32
N LEU A 7 5.07 21.02 -7.54
CA LEU A 7 4.45 21.33 -8.83
C LEU A 7 5.45 21.27 -10.01
N PRO A 8 6.64 21.92 -9.98
CA PRO A 8 7.60 21.84 -11.09
C PRO A 8 8.05 20.42 -11.41
N ILE A 9 8.11 19.54 -10.41
CA ILE A 9 8.51 18.14 -10.60
C ILE A 9 7.43 17.39 -11.39
N VAL A 10 6.17 17.61 -11.06
CA VAL A 10 5.02 16.97 -11.71
C VAL A 10 4.73 17.60 -13.09
N GLU A 11 5.02 18.88 -13.29
CA GLU A 11 4.84 19.57 -14.58
C GLU A 11 5.94 19.26 -15.60
N GLY A 12 7.12 18.83 -15.13
CA GLY A 12 8.29 18.62 -15.97
C GLY A 12 9.38 19.64 -15.66
N THR A 13 10.47 19.17 -15.08
CA THR A 13 11.67 19.98 -14.83
C THR A 13 12.93 19.15 -15.04
N THR A 14 14.08 19.82 -15.12
CA THR A 14 15.38 19.17 -15.16
C THR A 14 16.02 19.21 -13.78
N VAL A 15 16.22 18.05 -13.17
CA VAL A 15 16.87 17.88 -11.87
C VAL A 15 18.31 17.42 -12.07
N GLN A 16 19.26 18.09 -11.44
CA GLN A 16 20.67 17.68 -11.45
C GLN A 16 20.90 16.57 -10.44
N THR A 17 21.46 15.45 -10.90
CA THR A 17 21.82 14.31 -10.05
C THR A 17 23.32 14.02 -10.17
N ARG A 18 23.85 13.16 -9.30
CA ARG A 18 25.26 12.70 -9.37
C ARG A 18 25.58 12.03 -10.71
N SER A 19 24.60 11.41 -11.35
CA SER A 19 24.76 10.68 -12.62
C SER A 19 24.45 11.54 -13.85
N GLY A 20 24.19 12.84 -13.68
CA GLY A 20 23.80 13.76 -14.74
C GLY A 20 22.39 14.33 -14.57
N SER A 21 21.94 15.09 -15.57
CA SER A 21 20.62 15.74 -15.56
C SER A 21 19.50 14.77 -15.89
N VAL A 22 18.41 14.79 -15.12
CA VAL A 22 17.21 13.98 -15.32
C VAL A 22 16.01 14.88 -15.60
N LYS A 23 15.22 14.55 -16.63
CA LYS A 23 13.97 15.23 -16.97
C LYS A 23 12.77 14.48 -16.39
N THR A 24 11.80 15.20 -15.83
CA THR A 24 10.63 14.59 -15.15
C THR A 24 9.36 14.54 -16.00
N ASP A 25 9.38 15.07 -17.23
CA ASP A 25 8.24 15.26 -18.13
C ASP A 25 7.37 14.01 -18.34
N TYR A 26 7.99 12.82 -18.33
CA TYR A 26 7.33 11.54 -18.58
C TYR A 26 7.39 10.57 -17.40
N MET A 27 7.69 11.08 -16.20
CA MET A 27 7.61 10.26 -14.99
C MET A 27 6.16 10.02 -14.60
N LEU A 28 5.82 8.78 -14.27
CA LEU A 28 4.52 8.46 -13.70
C LEU A 28 4.52 8.83 -12.22
N PHE A 29 3.59 9.70 -11.83
CA PHE A 29 3.37 10.08 -10.44
C PHE A 29 2.12 9.40 -9.90
N ILE A 30 2.25 8.76 -8.73
CA ILE A 30 1.13 8.20 -7.98
C ILE A 30 1.10 8.89 -6.62
N ALA A 31 0.04 9.66 -6.37
CA ALA A 31 -0.24 10.22 -5.06
C ALA A 31 -1.24 9.32 -4.33
N ALA A 32 -0.93 9.00 -3.08
CA ALA A 32 -1.80 8.20 -2.21
C ALA A 32 -2.11 8.98 -0.93
N GLY A 33 -3.34 8.82 -0.42
CA GLY A 33 -3.76 9.45 0.82
C GLY A 33 -5.11 8.89 1.28
N ALA A 34 -5.36 8.93 2.59
CA ALA A 34 -6.61 8.48 3.17
C ALA A 34 -7.74 9.51 3.08
N PHE A 35 -7.40 10.80 2.86
CA PHE A 35 -8.35 11.89 2.63
C PHE A 35 -9.51 11.98 3.67
N HIS A 36 -9.28 11.57 4.92
CA HIS A 36 -10.33 11.59 5.97
C HIS A 36 -10.77 13.00 6.38
N ARG A 37 -9.86 13.98 6.34
CA ARG A 37 -10.12 15.37 6.78
C ARG A 37 -10.08 16.39 5.65
N THR A 38 -9.56 15.99 4.49
CA THR A 38 -9.36 16.84 3.32
C THR A 38 -9.74 16.04 2.09
N LYS A 39 -10.20 16.71 1.05
CA LYS A 39 -10.58 16.09 -0.22
C LYS A 39 -9.52 16.39 -1.29
N PRO A 40 -9.44 15.58 -2.36
CA PRO A 40 -8.61 15.92 -3.51
C PRO A 40 -8.92 17.30 -4.13
N SER A 41 -10.15 17.81 -3.95
CA SER A 41 -10.54 19.18 -4.35
C SER A 41 -9.85 20.29 -3.56
N ASP A 42 -9.27 19.98 -2.41
CA ASP A 42 -8.57 20.94 -1.55
C ASP A 42 -7.08 21.09 -1.96
N LEU A 43 -6.63 20.32 -2.95
CA LEU A 43 -5.32 20.51 -3.58
C LEU A 43 -5.31 21.79 -4.42
N MET A 44 -4.14 22.37 -4.64
CA MET A 44 -3.98 23.49 -5.56
C MET A 44 -4.52 23.14 -6.96
N PRO A 45 -5.25 24.05 -7.64
CA PRO A 45 -5.87 23.76 -8.94
C PRO A 45 -4.92 23.18 -9.98
N GLU A 46 -3.68 23.67 -10.01
CA GLU A 46 -2.62 23.22 -10.92
C GLU A 46 -2.28 21.74 -10.69
N LEU A 47 -2.18 21.32 -9.42
CA LEU A 47 -1.92 19.93 -9.03
C LEU A 47 -3.13 19.03 -9.36
N GLN A 48 -4.36 19.51 -9.17
CA GLN A 48 -5.54 18.74 -9.52
C GLN A 48 -5.55 18.35 -11.01
N GLY A 49 -5.13 19.26 -11.89
CA GLY A 49 -5.01 19.01 -13.33
C GLY A 49 -3.93 17.99 -13.72
N ARG A 50 -2.94 17.74 -12.85
CA ARG A 50 -1.87 16.75 -13.07
C ARG A 50 -2.18 15.35 -12.55
N PHE A 51 -3.29 15.19 -11.81
CA PHE A 51 -3.80 13.88 -11.39
C PHE A 51 -5.20 13.60 -11.99
N PRO A 52 -5.27 13.37 -13.33
CA PRO A 52 -6.54 13.16 -14.01
C PRO A 52 -7.15 11.78 -13.72
N ILE A 53 -6.32 10.77 -13.47
CA ILE A 53 -6.77 9.42 -13.10
C ILE A 53 -6.93 9.38 -11.58
N ARG A 54 -8.12 9.01 -11.14
CA ARG A 54 -8.46 8.87 -9.72
C ARG A 54 -9.11 7.52 -9.50
N VAL A 55 -8.68 6.85 -8.44
CA VAL A 55 -9.24 5.57 -8.00
C VAL A 55 -9.38 5.60 -6.50
N GLU A 56 -10.48 5.05 -6.01
CA GLU A 56 -10.74 4.85 -4.60
C GLU A 56 -10.60 3.36 -4.28
N LEU A 57 -9.77 3.05 -3.28
CA LEU A 57 -9.57 1.68 -2.84
C LEU A 57 -10.54 1.38 -1.71
N GLN A 58 -11.12 0.19 -1.74
CA GLN A 58 -12.04 -0.27 -0.71
C GLN A 58 -11.28 -0.74 0.53
N GLU A 59 -11.92 -0.64 1.68
CA GLU A 59 -11.40 -1.23 2.91
C GLU A 59 -11.37 -2.75 2.80
N LEU A 60 -10.36 -3.36 3.42
CA LEU A 60 -10.19 -4.81 3.41
C LEU A 60 -11.16 -5.46 4.39
N THR A 61 -11.82 -6.52 3.95
CA THR A 61 -12.65 -7.37 4.78
C THR A 61 -11.84 -8.48 5.44
N ARG A 62 -12.45 -9.19 6.40
CA ARG A 62 -11.88 -10.41 6.97
C ARG A 62 -11.54 -11.43 5.89
N ASP A 63 -12.41 -11.60 4.90
CA ASP A 63 -12.21 -12.59 3.85
C ASP A 63 -11.05 -12.16 2.93
N ASP A 64 -10.85 -10.85 2.71
CA ASP A 64 -9.66 -10.35 2.02
C ASP A 64 -8.37 -10.64 2.80
N PHE A 65 -8.39 -10.61 4.14
CA PHE A 65 -7.23 -10.99 4.94
C PHE A 65 -6.87 -12.47 4.77
N LEU A 66 -7.87 -13.36 4.74
CA LEU A 66 -7.65 -14.77 4.44
C LEU A 66 -7.02 -14.96 3.05
N ARG A 67 -7.51 -14.21 2.05
CA ARG A 67 -6.93 -14.22 0.70
C ARG A 67 -5.49 -13.71 0.70
N ILE A 68 -5.18 -12.63 1.42
CA ILE A 68 -3.81 -12.11 1.56
C ILE A 68 -2.86 -13.14 2.18
N LEU A 69 -3.35 -13.95 3.13
CA LEU A 69 -2.56 -15.01 3.75
C LEU A 69 -2.30 -16.20 2.79
N THR A 70 -3.07 -16.39 1.72
CA THR A 70 -3.08 -17.65 0.96
C THR A 70 -2.84 -17.51 -0.55
N GLU A 71 -3.33 -16.45 -1.19
CA GLU A 71 -3.31 -16.30 -2.65
C GLU A 71 -2.04 -15.65 -3.21
N PRO A 72 -1.44 -14.60 -2.59
CA PRO A 72 -0.23 -13.98 -3.11
C PRO A 72 0.92 -14.99 -3.19
N THR A 73 1.67 -14.96 -4.29
CA THR A 73 2.81 -15.88 -4.56
C THR A 73 3.93 -15.82 -3.52
N SER A 74 3.92 -14.81 -2.66
CA SER A 74 4.83 -14.65 -1.54
C SER A 74 4.07 -14.16 -0.31
N SER A 75 2.93 -14.79 -0.01
CA SER A 75 2.18 -14.50 1.21
C SER A 75 3.04 -14.78 2.45
N ILE A 76 2.69 -14.16 3.58
CA ILE A 76 3.47 -14.31 4.83
C ILE A 76 3.52 -15.77 5.30
N THR A 77 2.47 -16.55 5.05
CA THR A 77 2.42 -17.98 5.41
C THR A 77 3.40 -18.80 4.57
N MET A 78 3.48 -18.54 3.26
CA MET A 78 4.49 -19.17 2.39
C MET A 78 5.91 -18.77 2.78
N GLN A 79 6.11 -17.49 3.13
CA GLN A 79 7.40 -17.00 3.62
C GLN A 79 7.81 -17.74 4.91
N TYR A 80 6.91 -17.89 5.88
CA TYR A 80 7.19 -18.65 7.11
C TYR A 80 7.42 -20.14 6.86
N GLN A 81 6.68 -20.74 5.92
CA GLN A 81 6.91 -22.13 5.49
C GLN A 81 8.31 -22.31 4.93
N ALA A 82 8.72 -21.45 4.01
CA ALA A 82 10.05 -21.50 3.40
C ALA A 82 11.16 -21.21 4.42
N LEU A 83 10.94 -20.23 5.31
CA LEU A 83 11.92 -19.85 6.34
C LEU A 83 12.15 -20.98 7.35
N LEU A 84 11.10 -21.64 7.83
CA LEU A 84 11.26 -22.74 8.80
C LEU A 84 11.77 -24.03 8.14
N ASP A 85 11.52 -24.21 6.85
CA ASP A 85 12.05 -25.33 6.10
C ASP A 85 13.60 -25.31 6.00
N THR A 86 14.23 -24.13 6.07
CA THR A 86 15.70 -24.05 6.09
C THR A 86 16.31 -24.70 7.33
N GLU A 87 15.53 -24.76 8.42
CA GLU A 87 15.89 -25.45 9.67
C GLU A 87 15.37 -26.90 9.71
N GLY A 88 14.84 -27.40 8.59
CA GLY A 88 14.24 -28.73 8.50
C GLY A 88 12.86 -28.85 9.16
N VAL A 89 12.23 -27.72 9.52
CA VAL A 89 10.91 -27.69 10.16
C VAL A 89 9.82 -27.49 9.11
N LYS A 90 9.04 -28.54 8.83
CA LYS A 90 7.88 -28.45 7.94
C LYS A 90 6.65 -27.98 8.70
N ILE A 91 6.08 -26.84 8.29
CA ILE A 91 4.82 -26.32 8.83
C ILE A 91 3.72 -26.37 7.77
N LYS A 92 2.50 -26.64 8.22
CA LYS A 92 1.29 -26.56 7.40
C LYS A 92 0.27 -25.71 8.14
N PHE A 93 -0.21 -24.68 7.47
CA PHE A 93 -1.33 -23.90 7.97
C PHE A 93 -2.63 -24.58 7.53
N GLU A 94 -3.46 -24.96 8.50
CA GLU A 94 -4.79 -25.48 8.23
C GLU A 94 -5.77 -24.33 7.95
N GLN A 95 -6.82 -24.64 7.20
CA GLN A 95 -7.76 -23.64 6.69
C GLN A 95 -8.47 -22.88 7.82
N ASP A 96 -8.91 -23.60 8.85
CA ASP A 96 -9.55 -23.06 10.06
C ASP A 96 -8.58 -22.17 10.86
N GLY A 97 -7.31 -22.56 10.95
CA GLY A 97 -6.27 -21.75 11.58
C GLY A 97 -6.03 -20.43 10.84
N LEU A 98 -6.03 -20.44 9.51
CA LEU A 98 -5.89 -19.24 8.69
C LEU A 98 -7.12 -18.32 8.80
N GLU A 99 -8.31 -18.90 8.87
CA GLU A 99 -9.56 -18.17 9.11
C GLU A 99 -9.55 -17.49 10.48
N GLU A 100 -9.08 -18.17 11.53
CA GLU A 100 -9.00 -17.58 12.86
C GLU A 100 -7.92 -16.48 12.93
N LEU A 101 -6.77 -16.64 12.26
CA LEU A 101 -5.76 -15.59 12.14
C LEU A 101 -6.33 -14.33 11.47
N ALA A 102 -7.01 -14.50 10.33
CA ALA A 102 -7.65 -13.40 9.60
C ALA A 102 -8.72 -12.70 10.45
N LYS A 103 -9.54 -13.48 11.17
CA LYS A 103 -10.57 -12.97 12.09
C LYS A 103 -9.97 -12.16 13.24
N ILE A 104 -8.97 -12.69 13.95
CA ILE A 104 -8.33 -11.98 15.06
C ILE A 104 -7.70 -10.66 14.57
N ALA A 105 -6.99 -10.68 13.45
CA ALA A 105 -6.40 -9.46 12.88
C ALA A 105 -7.47 -8.41 12.54
N PHE A 106 -8.61 -8.84 11.99
CA PHE A 106 -9.73 -7.95 11.68
C PHE A 106 -10.38 -7.38 12.94
N GLU A 107 -10.65 -8.21 13.96
CA GLU A 107 -11.24 -7.80 15.24
C GLU A 107 -10.34 -6.80 16.00
N VAL A 108 -9.02 -7.03 16.01
CA VAL A 108 -8.06 -6.10 16.64
C VAL A 108 -8.06 -4.75 15.91
N ASN A 109 -8.20 -4.74 14.59
CA ASN A 109 -8.31 -3.49 13.83
C ASN A 109 -9.59 -2.72 14.13
N GLN A 110 -10.70 -3.39 14.51
CA GLN A 110 -11.94 -2.73 14.91
C GLN A 110 -11.90 -2.20 16.35
N THR A 111 -11.26 -2.92 17.25
CA THR A 111 -11.22 -2.58 18.68
C THR A 111 -10.11 -1.60 19.03
N THR A 112 -9.08 -1.50 18.19
CA THR A 112 -7.94 -0.60 18.37
C THR A 112 -7.76 0.32 17.16
N GLN A 113 -6.53 0.78 16.91
CA GLN A 113 -6.23 1.51 15.69
C GLN A 113 -6.20 0.55 14.49
N ASN A 114 -7.05 0.81 13.51
CA ASN A 114 -7.04 0.09 12.25
C ASN A 114 -5.78 0.43 11.44
N ILE A 115 -4.92 -0.57 11.21
CA ILE A 115 -3.70 -0.46 10.39
C ILE A 115 -3.78 -1.30 9.11
N GLY A 116 -4.98 -1.78 8.75
CA GLY A 116 -5.24 -2.61 7.59
C GLY A 116 -4.53 -3.96 7.65
N ALA A 117 -4.08 -4.44 6.49
CA ALA A 117 -3.38 -5.72 6.34
C ALA A 117 -2.05 -5.81 7.10
N ARG A 118 -1.48 -4.70 7.57
CA ARG A 118 -0.25 -4.69 8.39
C ARG A 118 -0.43 -5.33 9.77
N ARG A 119 -1.67 -5.67 10.13
CA ARG A 119 -1.99 -6.39 11.36
C ARG A 119 -1.70 -7.89 11.26
N LEU A 120 -1.73 -8.44 10.04
CA LEU A 120 -1.32 -9.81 9.73
C LEU A 120 0.21 -9.94 9.90
#